data_AF-A0A9P8ZS98-F1
#
_entry.id   AF-A0A9P8ZS98-F1
#
_cell.length_a   1.000
_cell.length_b   1.000
_cell.length_c   1.000
_cell.angle_alpha   90.00
_cell.angle_beta   90.00
_cell.angle_gamma   90.00
#
_symmetry.space_group_name_H-M   'P 1'
#
loop_
_entity.id
_entity.type
_entity.pdbx_description
1 polymer ?
#
loop_
_entity_poly.entity_id
_entity_poly.type
_entity_poly.pdbx_seq_one_letter_code
_entity_poly.pdbx_strand_id
1 'polypeptide(L)'
;MRDDLGRWNVQRAKPILKSREEAMFDLRRSGYTLADATVVAENGAILIIQHQWELQRVIQLSVRRLTKPRLTVELETVMKIQDDISRVEDDNEAAEEVLSRCAPSAVARRTRGQLRELRERHVTLKTAADELYDSPSVDHELPQYKDFSRQFVRLLIMDYDAKCIVRHKLIGRFFQWDRLNRAVGGVHTQLSIKDYQRGLGNLYRTRKSTVIALNNYNTLCASLEQIAPAGHNVLLPQPLDDLSKLRDSPRLLEDVWIGGSPRHDRSLINRRQCPHCYCAMHQLDRCGEEE
;
A
#
# COMPACT_ATOMS: atom_id res chain seq x y z
N MET A 1 -18.40 32.03 29.60
CA MET A 1 -17.51 30.83 29.55
C MET A 1 -18.41 29.63 29.36
N ARG A 2 -18.03 28.68 28.49
CA ARG A 2 -18.92 27.63 27.96
C ARG A 2 -19.25 26.55 29.00
N ASP A 3 -20.50 26.48 29.43
CA ASP A 3 -21.08 25.38 30.25
C ASP A 3 -21.23 24.06 29.48
N ASP A 4 -20.90 24.05 28.17
CA ASP A 4 -21.04 22.88 27.30
C ASP A 4 -19.89 21.86 27.43
N LEU A 5 -18.77 22.23 28.06
CA LEU A 5 -17.62 21.34 28.25
C LEU A 5 -17.98 20.12 29.11
N GLY A 6 -18.82 20.29 30.13
CA GLY A 6 -19.25 19.19 30.99
C GLY A 6 -20.13 18.17 30.26
N ARG A 7 -21.08 18.62 29.44
CA ARG A 7 -21.90 17.72 28.61
C ARG A 7 -21.08 17.05 27.51
N TRP A 8 -20.15 17.76 26.90
CA TRP A 8 -19.26 17.24 25.88
C TRP A 8 -18.33 16.16 26.43
N ASN A 9 -17.75 16.37 27.62
CA ASN A 9 -16.93 15.36 28.33
C ASN A 9 -17.75 14.10 28.67
N VAL A 10 -18.98 14.27 29.18
CA VAL A 10 -19.86 13.13 29.52
C VAL A 10 -20.31 12.36 28.25
N GLN A 11 -20.53 13.06 27.14
CA GLN A 11 -20.87 12.44 25.86
C GLN A 11 -19.69 11.70 25.22
N ARG A 12 -18.44 12.16 25.40
CA ARG A 12 -17.23 11.46 24.92
C ARG A 12 -16.77 10.34 25.84
N ALA A 13 -17.03 10.42 27.15
CA ALA A 13 -16.62 9.39 28.10
C ALA A 13 -17.22 8.00 27.78
N LYS A 14 -18.50 7.95 27.38
CA LYS A 14 -19.17 6.68 27.02
C LYS A 14 -18.54 5.96 25.80
N PRO A 15 -18.31 6.62 24.65
CA PRO A 15 -17.64 5.97 23.52
C PRO A 15 -16.16 5.64 23.81
N ILE A 16 -15.45 6.44 24.63
CA ILE A 16 -14.09 6.13 25.05
C ILE A 16 -14.05 4.83 25.88
N LEU A 17 -14.93 4.71 26.89
CA LEU A 17 -15.05 3.50 27.71
C LEU A 17 -15.41 2.27 26.86
N LYS A 18 -16.36 2.39 25.95
CA LYS A 18 -16.74 1.30 25.03
C LYS A 18 -15.57 0.88 24.14
N SER A 19 -14.86 1.85 23.55
CA SER A 19 -13.67 1.62 22.73
C SER A 19 -12.55 0.95 23.53
N ARG A 20 -12.38 1.34 24.81
CA ARG A 20 -11.44 0.73 25.75
C ARG A 20 -11.79 -0.73 26.05
N GLU A 21 -13.07 -1.03 26.30
CA GLU A 21 -13.56 -2.39 26.53
C GLU A 21 -13.37 -3.30 25.31
N GLU A 22 -13.68 -2.81 24.11
CA GLU A 22 -13.46 -3.52 22.85
C GLU A 22 -11.98 -3.83 22.62
N ALA A 23 -11.10 -2.85 22.84
CA ALA A 23 -9.66 -3.05 22.73
C ALA A 23 -9.12 -4.06 23.76
N MET A 24 -9.55 -3.98 25.02
CA MET A 24 -9.17 -4.97 26.04
C MET A 24 -9.65 -6.38 25.67
N PHE A 25 -10.85 -6.50 25.09
CA PHE A 25 -11.39 -7.76 24.62
C PHE A 25 -10.53 -8.36 23.49
N ASP A 26 -10.12 -7.54 22.51
CA ASP A 26 -9.25 -7.99 21.42
C ASP A 26 -7.85 -8.40 21.91
N LEU A 27 -7.29 -7.70 22.90
CA LEU A 27 -6.05 -8.14 23.56
C LEU A 27 -6.20 -9.51 24.22
N ARG A 28 -7.29 -9.75 24.95
CA ARG A 28 -7.56 -11.05 25.57
C ARG A 28 -7.72 -12.15 24.53
N ARG A 29 -8.43 -11.87 23.43
CA ARG A 29 -8.66 -12.81 22.33
C ARG A 29 -7.38 -13.16 21.56
N SER A 30 -6.39 -12.26 21.56
CA SER A 30 -5.11 -12.47 20.89
C SER A 30 -4.13 -13.41 21.63
N GLY A 31 -4.54 -13.92 22.81
CA GLY A 31 -3.77 -14.91 23.56
C GLY A 31 -2.54 -14.35 24.28
N TYR A 32 -2.42 -13.03 24.42
CA TYR A 32 -1.41 -12.37 25.27
C TYR A 32 -1.91 -12.17 26.71
N THR A 33 -2.74 -13.08 27.21
CA THR A 33 -3.04 -13.16 28.64
C THR A 33 -1.93 -13.93 29.34
N LEU A 34 -1.23 -13.24 30.25
CA LEU A 34 -0.48 -13.76 31.41
C LEU A 34 -0.49 -15.28 31.54
N ALA A 35 0.36 -15.97 30.78
CA ALA A 35 0.56 -17.40 30.98
C ALA A 35 1.53 -17.69 32.14
N ASP A 36 2.22 -16.67 32.67
CA ASP A 36 3.03 -16.81 33.88
C ASP A 36 2.96 -15.54 34.73
N ALA A 37 2.83 -15.77 36.05
CA ALA A 37 2.82 -14.80 37.15
C ALA A 37 1.46 -14.15 37.49
N THR A 38 0.78 -14.80 38.43
CA THR A 38 0.18 -14.13 39.60
C THR A 38 0.72 -12.69 39.81
N VAL A 39 -0.18 -11.70 39.70
CA VAL A 39 -0.05 -10.31 40.20
C VAL A 39 0.69 -9.28 39.32
N VAL A 40 1.12 -9.58 38.09
CA VAL A 40 1.57 -8.48 37.19
C VAL A 40 0.37 -7.94 36.40
N ALA A 41 -0.06 -6.73 36.76
CA ALA A 41 -1.21 -6.00 36.25
C ALA A 41 -1.38 -6.05 34.72
N GLU A 42 -2.59 -5.73 34.23
CA GLU A 42 -2.94 -5.54 32.81
C GLU A 42 -1.90 -4.72 32.01
N ASN A 43 -1.13 -3.88 32.71
CA ASN A 43 0.01 -3.11 32.22
C ASN A 43 1.20 -3.97 31.70
N GLY A 44 1.42 -5.16 32.26
CA GLY A 44 2.55 -6.03 31.89
C GLY A 44 2.44 -6.62 30.48
N ALA A 45 1.23 -7.04 30.08
CA ALA A 45 0.98 -7.52 28.72
C ALA A 45 1.12 -6.39 27.69
N ILE A 46 0.67 -5.18 28.04
CA ILE A 46 0.81 -3.98 27.20
C ILE A 46 2.29 -3.64 27.01
N LEU A 47 3.11 -3.67 28.07
CA LEU A 47 4.54 -3.40 27.98
C LEU A 47 5.28 -4.41 27.08
N ILE A 48 4.90 -5.69 27.12
CA ILE A 48 5.48 -6.71 26.23
C ILE A 48 5.11 -6.40 24.77
N ILE A 49 3.85 -6.06 24.49
CA ILE A 49 3.39 -5.72 23.14
C ILE A 49 4.06 -4.43 22.65
N GLN A 50 4.22 -3.41 23.50
CA GLN A 50 4.92 -2.15 23.20
C GLN A 50 6.41 -2.38 22.91
N HIS A 51 7.09 -3.17 23.73
CA HIS A 51 8.50 -3.51 23.51
C HIS A 51 8.69 -4.26 22.19
N GLN A 52 7.82 -5.21 21.90
CA GLN A 52 7.83 -5.96 20.65
C GLN A 52 7.47 -5.09 19.44
N TRP A 53 6.53 -4.16 19.59
CA TRP A 53 6.22 -3.15 18.60
C TRP A 53 7.43 -2.26 18.31
N GLU A 54 8.18 -1.85 19.32
CA GLU A 54 9.38 -1.03 19.13
C GLU A 54 10.51 -1.82 18.46
N LEU A 55 10.73 -3.08 18.85
CA LEU A 55 11.65 -3.98 18.14
C LEU A 55 11.25 -4.12 16.66
N GLN A 56 9.95 -4.30 16.39
CA GLN A 56 9.43 -4.35 15.03
C GLN A 56 9.64 -3.04 14.29
N ARG A 57 9.38 -1.88 14.90
CA ARG A 57 9.64 -0.58 14.30
C ARG A 57 11.10 -0.40 13.98
N VAL A 58 12.01 -0.76 14.88
CA VAL A 58 13.45 -0.70 14.65
C VAL A 58 13.87 -1.63 13.51
N ILE A 59 13.32 -2.85 13.44
CA ILE A 59 13.58 -3.78 12.33
C ILE A 59 13.02 -3.23 11.02
N GLN A 60 11.77 -2.76 10.98
CA GLN A 60 11.15 -2.20 9.78
C GLN A 60 11.87 -0.92 9.30
N LEU A 61 12.25 -0.04 10.22
CA LEU A 61 12.99 1.20 9.93
C LEU A 61 14.45 0.94 9.56
N SER A 62 15.07 -0.13 10.07
CA SER A 62 16.43 -0.53 9.69
C SER A 62 16.47 -1.23 8.33
N VAL A 63 15.46 -2.04 8.00
CA VAL A 63 15.32 -2.66 6.66
C VAL A 63 15.01 -1.62 5.59
N ARG A 64 14.28 -0.54 5.93
CA ARG A 64 14.12 0.65 5.07
C ARG A 64 15.43 1.37 4.74
N ARG A 65 16.57 1.00 5.35
CA ARG A 65 17.88 1.56 4.98
C ARG A 65 18.39 1.06 3.63
N LEU A 66 17.70 0.11 3.00
CA LEU A 66 18.03 -0.31 1.64
C LEU A 66 17.83 0.76 0.57
N THR A 67 17.26 1.92 0.90
CA THR A 67 17.51 3.13 0.10
C THR A 67 17.10 4.40 0.84
N LYS A 68 18.10 5.22 1.20
CA LYS A 68 17.90 6.66 1.40
C LYS A 68 17.52 7.31 0.03
N PRO A 69 16.93 8.51 0.01
CA PRO A 69 15.99 9.03 -1.00
C PRO A 69 16.63 9.44 -2.35
N ARG A 70 17.30 8.51 -3.02
CA ARG A 70 17.63 8.63 -4.46
C ARG A 70 16.52 8.00 -5.30
N LEU A 71 16.14 6.76 -4.96
CA LEU A 71 15.04 6.07 -5.60
C LEU A 71 13.68 6.70 -5.32
N THR A 72 13.44 7.46 -4.24
CA THR A 72 12.09 8.03 -4.01
C THR A 72 11.74 9.14 -4.98
N VAL A 73 12.70 10.01 -5.32
CA VAL A 73 12.46 11.09 -6.31
C VAL A 73 12.37 10.49 -7.71
N GLU A 74 13.29 9.57 -8.04
CA GLU A 74 13.26 8.87 -9.31
C GLU A 74 11.99 8.00 -9.44
N LEU A 75 11.59 7.27 -8.41
CA LEU A 75 10.33 6.52 -8.34
C LEU A 75 9.11 7.45 -8.39
N GLU A 76 9.12 8.59 -7.70
CA GLU A 76 8.04 9.59 -7.82
C GLU A 76 7.97 10.15 -9.24
N THR A 77 9.10 10.36 -9.92
CA THR A 77 9.10 10.75 -11.33
C THR A 77 8.64 9.63 -12.23
N VAL A 78 9.05 8.39 -11.99
CA VAL A 78 8.59 7.20 -12.72
C VAL A 78 7.10 6.98 -12.50
N MET A 79 6.58 7.21 -11.29
CA MET A 79 5.16 7.17 -10.95
C MET A 79 4.37 8.24 -11.70
N LYS A 80 4.87 9.48 -11.71
CA LYS A 80 4.28 10.57 -12.51
C LYS A 80 4.30 10.23 -14.00
N ILE A 81 5.43 9.73 -14.49
CA ILE A 81 5.58 9.29 -15.88
C ILE A 81 4.61 8.15 -16.18
N GLN A 82 4.44 7.17 -15.29
CA GLN A 82 3.48 6.06 -15.44
C GLN A 82 2.02 6.51 -15.36
N ASP A 83 1.72 7.53 -14.55
CA ASP A 83 0.39 8.16 -14.47
C ASP A 83 0.08 8.93 -15.75
N ASP A 84 1.04 9.72 -16.23
CA ASP A 84 0.94 10.44 -17.49
C ASP A 84 0.84 9.46 -18.67
N ILE A 85 1.61 8.37 -18.64
CA ILE A 85 1.53 7.23 -19.57
C ILE A 85 0.12 6.64 -19.57
N SER A 86 -0.40 6.25 -18.41
CA SER A 86 -1.73 5.61 -18.31
C SER A 86 -2.83 6.56 -18.79
N ARG A 87 -2.69 7.86 -18.48
CA ARG A 87 -3.61 8.90 -18.94
C ARG A 87 -3.55 9.07 -20.45
N VAL A 88 -2.35 9.08 -21.04
CA VAL A 88 -2.18 9.13 -22.50
C VAL A 88 -2.71 7.87 -23.16
N GLU A 89 -2.57 6.69 -22.56
CA GLU A 89 -3.20 5.45 -23.04
C GLU A 89 -4.72 5.54 -23.03
N ASP A 90 -5.33 6.02 -21.94
CA ASP A 90 -6.78 6.24 -21.85
C ASP A 90 -7.29 7.27 -22.86
N ASP A 91 -6.58 8.40 -23.00
CA ASP A 91 -6.91 9.44 -23.98
C ASP A 91 -6.76 8.91 -25.41
N ASN A 92 -5.77 8.03 -25.66
CA ASN A 92 -5.57 7.38 -26.95
C ASN A 92 -6.69 6.37 -27.27
N GLU A 93 -7.08 5.53 -26.32
CA GLU A 93 -8.22 4.61 -26.47
C GLU A 93 -9.50 5.39 -26.79
N ALA A 94 -9.77 6.47 -26.06
CA ALA A 94 -10.93 7.32 -26.29
C ALA A 94 -10.88 8.00 -27.67
N ALA A 95 -9.72 8.52 -28.09
CA ALA A 95 -9.54 9.11 -29.41
C ALA A 95 -9.74 8.07 -30.52
N GLU A 96 -9.25 6.84 -30.35
CA GLU A 96 -9.40 5.77 -31.30
C GLU A 96 -10.86 5.30 -31.40
N GLU A 97 -11.58 5.23 -30.28
CA GLU A 97 -13.00 4.95 -30.24
C GLU A 97 -13.81 6.01 -31.02
N VAL A 98 -13.51 7.30 -30.84
CA VAL A 98 -14.14 8.38 -31.61
C VAL A 98 -13.81 8.26 -33.10
N LEU A 99 -12.55 8.01 -33.44
CA LEU A 99 -12.10 7.84 -34.82
C LEU A 99 -12.65 6.57 -35.48
N SER A 100 -13.04 5.55 -34.71
CA SER A 100 -13.70 4.33 -35.22
C SER A 100 -15.16 4.60 -35.62
N ARG A 101 -15.81 5.55 -34.95
CA ARG A 101 -17.20 5.97 -35.17
C ARG A 101 -17.34 7.06 -36.24
N CYS A 102 -16.26 7.78 -36.55
CA CYS A 102 -16.24 8.77 -37.62
C CYS A 102 -16.14 8.14 -39.01
N ALA A 103 -16.83 8.73 -39.98
CA ALA A 103 -16.70 8.36 -41.39
C ALA A 103 -15.23 8.49 -41.85
N PRO A 104 -14.74 7.60 -42.72
CA PRO A 104 -13.35 7.61 -43.17
C PRO A 104 -13.03 8.91 -43.91
N SER A 105 -12.30 9.80 -43.24
CA SER A 105 -11.84 11.09 -43.79
C SER A 105 -10.31 11.15 -43.85
N ALA A 106 -9.77 12.06 -44.66
CA ALA A 106 -8.33 12.29 -44.73
C ALA A 106 -7.75 12.77 -43.38
N VAL A 107 -8.54 13.53 -42.61
CA VAL A 107 -8.18 13.99 -41.26
C VAL A 107 -8.13 12.81 -40.30
N ALA A 108 -9.16 11.95 -40.28
CA ALA A 108 -9.21 10.77 -39.43
C ALA A 108 -8.03 9.81 -39.68
N ARG A 109 -7.61 9.65 -40.95
CA ARG A 109 -6.41 8.86 -41.29
C ARG A 109 -5.11 9.47 -40.76
N ARG A 110 -4.92 10.79 -40.87
CA ARG A 110 -3.73 11.47 -40.29
C ARG A 110 -3.71 11.35 -38.78
N THR A 111 -4.85 11.58 -38.12
CA THR A 111 -4.96 11.48 -36.66
C THR A 111 -4.66 10.06 -36.17
N ARG A 112 -5.13 9.01 -36.86
CA ARG A 112 -4.72 7.62 -36.57
C ARG A 112 -3.21 7.39 -36.75
N GLY A 113 -2.60 7.99 -37.76
CA GLY A 113 -1.14 7.92 -37.97
C GLY A 113 -0.36 8.52 -36.79
N GLN A 114 -0.75 9.72 -36.34
CA GLN A 114 -0.14 10.39 -35.19
C GLN A 114 -0.36 9.61 -33.88
N LEU A 115 -1.55 9.02 -33.70
CA LEU A 115 -1.86 8.16 -32.55
C LEU A 115 -0.92 6.94 -32.49
N ARG A 116 -0.64 6.32 -33.64
CA ARG A 116 0.28 5.17 -33.74
C ARG A 116 1.70 5.57 -33.36
N GLU A 117 2.17 6.71 -33.86
CA GLU A 117 3.49 7.26 -33.53
C GLU A 117 3.64 7.56 -32.03
N LEU A 118 2.58 8.06 -31.39
CA LEU A 118 2.55 8.28 -29.94
C LEU A 118 2.64 6.96 -29.16
N ARG A 119 1.95 5.90 -29.63
CA ARG A 119 2.04 4.54 -29.05
C ARG A 119 3.43 3.92 -29.22
N GLU A 120 4.07 4.12 -30.36
CA GLU A 120 5.43 3.63 -30.60
C GLU A 120 6.42 4.30 -29.63
N ARG A 121 6.36 5.64 -29.49
CA ARG A 121 7.15 6.38 -28.48
C ARG A 121 6.85 5.92 -27.04
N HIS A 122 5.59 5.61 -26.76
CA HIS A 122 5.15 5.13 -25.47
C HIS A 122 5.82 3.80 -25.09
N VAL A 123 5.89 2.85 -26.03
CA VAL A 123 6.61 1.59 -25.82
C VAL A 123 8.10 1.86 -25.56
N THR A 124 8.73 2.74 -26.34
CA THR A 124 10.15 3.09 -26.16
C THR A 124 10.45 3.68 -24.78
N LEU A 125 9.61 4.60 -24.29
CA LEU A 125 9.81 5.20 -22.97
C LEU A 125 9.69 4.16 -21.85
N LYS A 126 8.73 3.23 -21.98
CA LYS A 126 8.58 2.11 -21.05
C LYS A 126 9.82 1.22 -21.05
N THR A 127 10.34 0.87 -22.23
CA THR A 127 11.57 0.06 -22.35
C THR A 127 12.79 0.78 -21.76
N ALA A 128 12.94 2.09 -21.99
CA ALA A 128 14.03 2.86 -21.41
C ALA A 128 13.94 2.93 -19.87
N ALA A 129 12.73 2.99 -19.31
CA ALA A 129 12.54 2.88 -17.86
C ALA A 129 12.91 1.48 -17.34
N ASP A 130 12.62 0.43 -18.11
CA ASP A 130 13.02 -0.95 -17.77
C ASP A 130 14.56 -1.15 -17.84
N GLU A 131 15.24 -0.46 -18.75
CA GLU A 131 16.71 -0.45 -18.91
C GLU A 131 17.44 0.25 -17.75
N LEU A 132 16.80 1.20 -17.05
CA LEU A 132 17.38 1.81 -15.84
C LEU A 132 17.65 0.76 -14.75
N TYR A 133 16.88 -0.33 -14.73
CA TYR A 133 17.10 -1.46 -13.84
C TYR A 133 18.23 -2.41 -14.30
N ASP A 134 18.78 -2.24 -15.51
CA ASP A 134 19.93 -3.00 -16.03
C ASP A 134 21.30 -2.35 -15.67
N SER A 135 21.28 -1.15 -15.07
CA SER A 135 22.48 -0.47 -14.58
C SER A 135 23.16 -1.26 -13.44
N PRO A 136 24.49 -1.45 -13.47
CA PRO A 136 25.22 -2.39 -12.59
C PRO A 136 25.35 -1.96 -11.10
N SER A 137 24.57 -1.00 -10.61
CA SER A 137 24.67 -0.52 -9.22
C SER A 137 24.16 -1.51 -8.16
N VAL A 138 23.47 -2.58 -8.56
CA VAL A 138 22.78 -3.50 -7.63
C VAL A 138 23.74 -4.40 -6.83
N ASP A 139 24.95 -4.65 -7.32
CA ASP A 139 25.89 -5.60 -6.71
C ASP A 139 26.53 -5.08 -5.40
N HIS A 140 26.45 -3.77 -5.10
CA HIS A 140 27.05 -3.17 -3.88
C HIS A 140 26.06 -2.91 -2.74
N GLU A 141 24.75 -2.89 -3.01
CA GLU A 141 23.76 -2.47 -2.02
C GLU A 141 23.08 -3.65 -1.29
N LEU A 142 23.20 -4.88 -1.81
CA LEU A 142 22.47 -6.06 -1.33
C LEU A 142 23.37 -7.28 -1.02
N PRO A 143 24.17 -7.24 0.04
CA PRO A 143 25.08 -8.33 0.37
C PRO A 143 24.39 -9.67 0.66
N GLN A 144 23.13 -9.68 1.11
CA GLN A 144 22.34 -10.90 1.33
C GLN A 144 21.84 -11.60 0.05
N TYR A 145 21.89 -10.94 -1.11
CA TYR A 145 21.48 -11.54 -2.38
C TYR A 145 22.65 -11.86 -3.31
N LYS A 146 23.89 -11.85 -2.82
CA LYS A 146 25.09 -12.19 -3.59
C LYS A 146 25.04 -13.61 -4.19
N ASP A 147 24.34 -14.52 -3.51
CA ASP A 147 24.19 -15.92 -3.93
C ASP A 147 23.01 -16.13 -4.90
N PHE A 148 22.25 -15.07 -5.21
CA PHE A 148 21.08 -15.13 -6.10
C PHE A 148 21.46 -14.69 -7.51
N SER A 149 20.71 -15.18 -8.50
CA SER A 149 20.92 -14.72 -9.87
C SER A 149 20.64 -13.21 -9.98
N ARG A 150 21.45 -12.48 -10.75
CA ARG A 150 21.24 -11.05 -10.98
C ARG A 150 19.83 -10.74 -11.47
N GLN A 151 19.28 -11.63 -12.30
CA GLN A 151 17.91 -11.54 -12.79
C GLN A 151 16.86 -11.64 -11.67
N PHE A 152 17.07 -12.50 -10.68
CA PHE A 152 16.20 -12.61 -9.52
C PHE A 152 16.21 -11.32 -8.68
N VAL A 153 17.41 -10.78 -8.40
CA VAL A 153 17.55 -9.54 -7.62
C VAL A 153 16.90 -8.35 -8.33
N ARG A 154 17.09 -8.25 -9.65
CA ARG A 154 16.42 -7.25 -10.49
C ARG A 154 14.90 -7.34 -10.37
N LEU A 155 14.34 -8.54 -10.56
CA LEU A 155 12.90 -8.75 -10.46
C LEU A 155 12.36 -8.43 -9.06
N LEU A 156 13.14 -8.69 -8.01
CA LEU A 156 12.76 -8.38 -6.63
C LEU A 156 12.67 -6.87 -6.38
N ILE A 157 13.60 -6.09 -6.94
CA ILE A 157 13.57 -4.62 -6.88
C ILE A 157 12.37 -4.09 -7.67
N MET A 158 12.18 -4.58 -8.90
CA MET A 158 11.02 -4.19 -9.72
C MET A 158 9.68 -4.51 -9.03
N ASP A 159 9.59 -5.66 -8.37
CA ASP A 159 8.39 -6.06 -7.62
C ASP A 159 8.13 -5.15 -6.41
N TYR A 160 9.17 -4.80 -5.66
CA TYR A 160 9.07 -3.83 -4.56
C TYR A 160 8.58 -2.47 -5.04
N ASP A 161 9.14 -1.94 -6.13
CA ASP A 161 8.72 -0.66 -6.70
C ASP A 161 7.28 -0.73 -7.22
N ALA A 162 6.92 -1.81 -7.93
CA ALA A 162 5.55 -2.06 -8.37
C ALA A 162 4.58 -2.09 -7.17
N LYS A 163 4.95 -2.71 -6.05
CA LYS A 163 4.14 -2.72 -4.82
C LYS A 163 3.99 -1.33 -4.23
N CYS A 164 5.06 -0.53 -4.21
CA CYS A 164 5.02 0.86 -3.76
C CYS A 164 4.04 1.69 -4.59
N ILE A 165 4.09 1.54 -5.92
CA ILE A 165 3.18 2.20 -6.86
C ILE A 165 1.72 1.80 -6.57
N VAL A 166 1.46 0.50 -6.45
CA VAL A 166 0.13 -0.05 -6.16
C VAL A 166 -0.42 0.50 -4.85
N ARG A 167 0.38 0.52 -3.77
CA ARG A 167 -0.03 1.08 -2.48
C ARG A 167 -0.35 2.56 -2.57
N HIS A 168 0.49 3.36 -3.21
CA HIS A 168 0.25 4.79 -3.32
C HIS A 168 -1.09 5.08 -3.99
N LYS A 169 -1.37 4.37 -5.10
CA LYS A 169 -2.65 4.47 -5.81
C LYS A 169 -3.83 4.01 -4.97
N LEU A 170 -3.71 2.85 -4.32
CA LEU A 170 -4.79 2.27 -3.49
C LEU A 170 -5.09 3.12 -2.26
N ILE A 171 -4.07 3.60 -1.56
CA ILE A 171 -4.21 4.48 -0.39
C ILE A 171 -4.91 5.78 -0.81
N GLY A 172 -4.47 6.42 -1.89
CA GLY A 172 -5.13 7.62 -2.42
C GLY A 172 -6.60 7.37 -2.78
N ARG A 173 -6.89 6.22 -3.40
CA ARG A 173 -8.25 5.77 -3.73
C ARG A 173 -9.10 5.54 -2.48
N PHE A 174 -8.57 4.86 -1.46
CA PHE A 174 -9.28 4.60 -0.20
C PHE A 174 -9.59 5.89 0.54
N PHE A 175 -8.64 6.83 0.61
CA PHE A 175 -8.89 8.15 1.18
C PHE A 175 -10.00 8.91 0.45
N GLN A 176 -10.02 8.85 -0.89
CA GLN A 176 -11.06 9.48 -1.68
C GLN A 176 -12.43 8.82 -1.46
N TRP A 177 -12.48 7.48 -1.44
CA TRP A 177 -13.67 6.71 -1.14
C TRP A 177 -14.23 7.02 0.26
N ASP A 178 -13.37 7.06 1.28
CA ASP A 178 -13.75 7.38 2.66
C ASP A 178 -14.19 8.81 2.84
N ARG A 179 -13.62 9.74 2.08
CA ARG A 179 -14.08 11.13 2.05
C ARG A 179 -15.51 11.22 1.49
N LEU A 180 -15.81 10.46 0.42
CA LEU A 180 -17.15 10.43 -0.16
C LEU A 180 -18.16 9.78 0.79
N ASN A 181 -17.81 8.65 1.42
CA ASN A 181 -18.70 7.97 2.38
C ASN A 181 -18.96 8.81 3.63
N ARG A 182 -17.94 9.50 4.16
CA ARG A 182 -18.13 10.40 5.33
C ARG A 182 -19.11 11.54 5.04
N ALA A 183 -19.17 12.01 3.80
CA ALA A 183 -20.12 13.06 3.42
C ALA A 183 -21.56 12.55 3.34
N VAL A 184 -21.78 11.27 3.01
CA VAL A 184 -23.11 10.64 3.01
C VAL A 184 -23.66 10.46 4.43
N GLY A 185 -22.77 10.21 5.42
CA GLY A 185 -23.13 10.00 6.82
C GLY A 185 -23.31 11.27 7.68
N GLY A 186 -23.08 12.46 7.10
CA GLY A 186 -23.52 13.76 7.61
C GLY A 186 -23.40 14.02 9.12
N VAL A 187 -22.22 14.46 9.60
CA VAL A 187 -22.12 15.16 10.90
C VAL A 187 -21.21 16.40 10.83
N HIS A 188 -20.13 16.41 10.04
CA HIS A 188 -19.18 17.54 10.01
C HIS A 188 -18.67 18.01 8.64
N THR A 189 -19.02 17.34 7.53
CA THR A 189 -18.53 17.74 6.20
C THR A 189 -19.53 17.35 5.10
N GLN A 190 -20.55 18.19 4.90
CA GLN A 190 -21.45 18.04 3.76
C GLN A 190 -20.67 18.37 2.48
N LEU A 191 -20.49 17.39 1.59
CA LEU A 191 -19.95 17.66 0.25
C LEU A 191 -21.06 18.26 -0.61
N SER A 192 -20.72 19.25 -1.44
CA SER A 192 -21.61 19.67 -2.52
C SER A 192 -21.86 18.48 -3.46
N ILE A 193 -23.05 18.41 -4.05
CA ILE A 193 -23.39 17.43 -5.11
C ILE A 193 -22.33 17.46 -6.23
N LYS A 194 -21.82 18.66 -6.57
CA LYS A 194 -20.76 18.84 -7.57
C LYS A 194 -19.44 18.19 -7.16
N ASP A 195 -19.05 18.32 -5.90
CA ASP A 195 -17.80 17.74 -5.38
C ASP A 195 -17.91 16.23 -5.23
N TYR A 196 -19.08 15.73 -4.83
CA TYR A 196 -19.38 14.30 -4.80
C TYR A 196 -19.28 13.68 -6.19
N GLN A 197 -19.94 14.27 -7.19
CA GLN A 197 -19.86 13.82 -8.58
C GLN A 197 -18.43 13.87 -9.13
N ARG A 198 -17.68 14.94 -8.82
CA ARG A 198 -16.26 15.06 -9.20
C ARG A 198 -15.42 13.96 -8.56
N GLY A 199 -15.64 13.67 -7.28
CA GLY A 199 -14.94 12.61 -6.57
C GLY A 199 -15.23 11.23 -7.17
N LEU A 200 -16.49 10.93 -7.46
CA LEU A 200 -16.87 9.70 -8.17
C LEU A 200 -16.21 9.62 -9.54
N GLY A 201 -16.24 10.69 -10.34
CA GLY A 201 -15.60 10.75 -11.65
C GLY A 201 -14.09 10.45 -11.58
N ASN A 202 -13.39 11.00 -10.59
CA ASN A 202 -11.98 10.72 -10.37
C ASN A 202 -11.73 9.26 -9.95
N LEU A 203 -12.58 8.67 -9.11
CA LEU A 203 -12.51 7.25 -8.75
C LEU A 203 -12.73 6.33 -9.96
N TYR A 204 -13.61 6.71 -10.89
CA TYR A 204 -13.83 5.95 -12.12
C TYR A 204 -12.64 6.05 -13.07
N ARG A 205 -12.11 7.26 -13.29
CA ARG A 205 -10.94 7.49 -14.15
C ARG A 205 -9.70 6.75 -13.66
N THR A 206 -9.39 6.85 -12.38
CA THR A 206 -8.20 6.20 -11.79
C THR A 206 -8.32 4.69 -11.64
N ARG A 207 -9.51 4.10 -11.88
CA ARG A 207 -9.74 2.67 -11.69
C ARG A 207 -8.87 1.84 -12.63
N LYS A 208 -8.85 2.18 -13.92
CA LYS A 208 -8.08 1.44 -14.92
C LYS A 208 -6.59 1.42 -14.59
N SER A 209 -6.00 2.60 -14.36
CA SER A 209 -4.57 2.70 -14.00
C SER A 209 -4.21 1.96 -12.71
N THR A 210 -5.12 1.92 -11.73
CA THR A 210 -4.93 1.13 -10.50
C THR A 210 -4.96 -0.38 -10.78
N VAL A 211 -5.88 -0.85 -11.63
CA VAL A 211 -5.96 -2.26 -12.04
C VAL A 211 -4.71 -2.66 -12.83
N ILE A 212 -4.23 -1.80 -13.74
CA ILE A 212 -3.01 -2.06 -14.51
C ILE A 212 -1.81 -2.20 -13.57
N ALA A 213 -1.63 -1.26 -12.63
CA ALA A 213 -0.56 -1.35 -11.64
C ALA A 213 -0.63 -2.62 -10.81
N LEU A 214 -1.83 -3.02 -10.36
CA LEU A 214 -2.07 -4.25 -9.61
C LEU A 214 -1.70 -5.50 -10.42
N ASN A 215 -2.12 -5.55 -11.68
CA ASN A 215 -1.80 -6.65 -12.59
C ASN A 215 -0.28 -6.73 -12.84
N ASN A 216 0.39 -5.60 -13.05
CA ASN A 216 1.84 -5.56 -13.24
C ASN A 216 2.59 -6.13 -12.02
N TYR A 217 2.21 -5.72 -10.81
CA TYR A 217 2.77 -6.30 -9.58
C TYR A 217 2.52 -7.81 -9.50
N ASN A 218 1.29 -8.26 -9.76
CA ASN A 218 0.97 -9.70 -9.71
C ASN A 218 1.72 -10.52 -10.78
N THR A 219 2.01 -9.94 -11.95
CA THR A 219 2.85 -10.58 -12.97
C THR A 219 4.32 -10.68 -12.56
N LEU A 220 4.83 -9.70 -11.82
CA LEU A 220 6.19 -9.73 -11.27
C LEU A 220 6.31 -10.79 -10.17
N CYS A 221 5.31 -10.90 -9.28
CA CYS A 221 5.21 -11.98 -8.29
C CYS A 221 5.30 -13.37 -8.95
N ALA A 222 4.52 -13.59 -10.02
CA ALA A 222 4.52 -14.86 -10.76
C ALA A 222 5.88 -15.14 -11.43
N SER A 223 6.54 -14.10 -11.96
CA SER A 223 7.86 -14.23 -12.58
C SER A 223 8.95 -14.55 -11.54
N LEU A 224 8.85 -13.96 -10.35
CA LEU A 224 9.74 -14.25 -9.22
C LEU A 224 9.61 -15.69 -8.74
N GLU A 225 8.39 -16.22 -8.68
CA GLU A 225 8.13 -17.61 -8.28
C GLU A 225 8.77 -18.62 -9.25
N GLN A 226 8.81 -18.32 -10.54
CA GLN A 226 9.45 -19.18 -11.55
C GLN A 226 10.98 -19.19 -11.49
N ILE A 227 11.59 -18.05 -11.13
CA ILE A 227 13.04 -17.86 -11.12
C ILE A 227 13.64 -18.13 -9.73
N ALA A 228 12.80 -18.28 -8.71
CA ALA A 228 13.21 -18.52 -7.34
C ALA A 228 14.11 -19.77 -7.23
N PRO A 229 15.31 -19.66 -6.64
CA PRO A 229 16.21 -20.80 -6.52
C PRO A 229 15.64 -21.84 -5.54
N ALA A 230 15.49 -23.08 -6.02
CA ALA A 230 15.01 -24.20 -5.21
C ALA A 230 15.90 -24.41 -3.98
N GLY A 231 15.30 -24.49 -2.79
CA GLY A 231 15.98 -24.79 -1.53
C GLY A 231 16.41 -23.58 -0.67
N HIS A 232 16.24 -22.35 -1.14
CA HIS A 232 16.49 -21.15 -0.33
C HIS A 232 15.22 -20.71 0.42
N ASN A 233 15.35 -20.39 1.72
CA ASN A 233 14.27 -19.86 2.56
C ASN A 233 14.03 -18.36 2.33
N VAL A 234 13.81 -17.96 1.08
CA VAL A 234 13.44 -16.57 0.76
C VAL A 234 11.93 -16.43 0.87
N LEU A 235 11.48 -15.41 1.61
CA LEU A 235 10.07 -15.01 1.61
C LEU A 235 9.79 -14.29 0.28
N LEU A 236 9.10 -14.97 -0.63
CA LEU A 236 8.69 -14.36 -1.88
C LEU A 236 7.49 -13.43 -1.68
N PRO A 237 7.41 -12.33 -2.43
CA PRO A 237 6.22 -11.50 -2.54
C PRO A 237 5.00 -12.35 -2.88
N GLN A 238 3.87 -12.05 -2.25
CA GLN A 238 2.59 -12.69 -2.57
C GLN A 238 1.75 -11.79 -3.47
N PRO A 239 1.01 -12.36 -4.42
CA PRO A 239 0.07 -11.60 -5.24
C PRO A 239 -1.01 -10.97 -4.36
N LEU A 240 -1.46 -9.81 -4.80
CA LEU A 240 -2.53 -9.03 -4.17
C LEU A 240 -3.89 -9.44 -4.76
N ASP A 241 -4.91 -9.45 -3.90
CA ASP A 241 -6.29 -9.76 -4.27
C ASP A 241 -6.95 -8.63 -5.09
N ASP A 242 -8.21 -8.83 -5.48
CA ASP A 242 -9.00 -7.82 -6.17
C ASP A 242 -9.21 -6.54 -5.35
N LEU A 243 -9.43 -5.42 -6.06
CA LEU A 243 -9.66 -4.09 -5.48
C LEU A 243 -10.73 -4.04 -4.38
N SER A 244 -11.76 -4.89 -4.43
CA SER A 244 -12.83 -4.93 -3.43
C SER A 244 -12.38 -5.53 -2.09
N LYS A 245 -11.38 -6.42 -2.10
CA LYS A 245 -10.87 -7.13 -0.92
C LYS A 245 -9.59 -6.53 -0.37
N LEU A 246 -8.93 -5.66 -1.15
CA LEU A 246 -7.63 -5.09 -0.79
C LEU A 246 -7.66 -4.09 0.37
N ARG A 247 -8.81 -3.49 0.67
CA ARG A 247 -8.91 -2.47 1.73
C ARG A 247 -8.49 -3.00 3.09
N ASP A 248 -8.97 -4.20 3.43
CA ASP A 248 -8.78 -4.81 4.74
C ASP A 248 -7.71 -5.91 4.69
N SER A 249 -7.01 -6.05 3.56
CA SER A 249 -6.00 -7.07 3.37
C SER A 249 -4.68 -6.63 4.02
N PRO A 250 -4.14 -7.39 5.00
CA PRO A 250 -2.86 -7.04 5.63
C PRO A 250 -1.70 -7.06 4.62
N ARG A 251 -1.83 -7.85 3.56
CA ARG A 251 -0.84 -8.03 2.48
C ARG A 251 -0.53 -6.75 1.72
N LEU A 252 -1.47 -5.81 1.68
CA LEU A 252 -1.26 -4.53 1.01
C LEU A 252 -0.13 -3.74 1.66
N LEU A 253 -0.08 -3.72 2.99
CA LEU A 253 0.88 -2.93 3.77
C LEU A 253 2.15 -3.72 4.14
N GLU A 254 2.13 -5.05 4.04
CA GLU A 254 3.32 -5.89 4.21
C GLU A 254 4.37 -5.58 3.15
N ASP A 255 5.58 -5.18 3.54
CA ASP A 255 6.70 -4.90 2.63
C ASP A 255 7.26 -6.15 1.96
N VAL A 256 7.67 -6.01 0.69
CA VAL A 256 8.48 -7.01 -0.01
C VAL A 256 9.85 -6.99 0.64
N TRP A 257 10.19 -8.08 1.32
CA TRP A 257 11.41 -8.15 2.10
C TRP A 257 12.62 -8.29 1.18
N ILE A 258 13.27 -7.17 0.91
CA ILE A 258 14.62 -7.13 0.31
C ILE A 258 15.69 -7.31 1.42
N GLY A 259 15.29 -7.37 2.69
CA GLY A 259 16.17 -7.69 3.82
C GLY A 259 16.00 -9.15 4.24
N GLY A 260 17.08 -9.91 4.32
CA GLY A 260 17.08 -11.18 5.04
C GLY A 260 16.69 -10.89 6.49
N SER A 261 15.44 -11.16 6.87
CA SER A 261 15.02 -10.97 8.26
C SER A 261 15.92 -11.87 9.12
N PRO A 262 16.65 -11.31 10.11
CA PRO A 262 17.31 -12.15 11.09
C PRO A 262 16.24 -13.06 11.67
N ARG A 263 16.54 -14.37 11.70
CA ARG A 263 15.62 -15.42 12.15
C ARG A 263 15.19 -15.27 13.62
N HIS A 264 15.64 -14.24 14.31
CA HIS A 264 15.27 -13.91 15.67
C HIS A 264 14.18 -12.82 15.65
N ASP A 265 13.07 -13.08 16.32
CA ASP A 265 11.87 -12.22 16.48
C ASP A 265 10.75 -12.28 15.44
N ARG A 266 10.53 -13.45 14.82
CA ARG A 266 9.22 -13.78 14.22
C ARG A 266 8.18 -14.31 15.22
N SER A 267 8.41 -14.16 16.53
CA SER A 267 7.57 -14.75 17.58
C SER A 267 6.11 -14.26 17.54
N LEU A 268 5.85 -13.06 17.02
CA LEU A 268 4.50 -12.50 16.92
C LEU A 268 3.92 -12.52 15.50
N ILE A 269 4.74 -12.39 14.46
CA ILE A 269 4.29 -12.32 13.05
C ILE A 269 3.59 -13.61 12.61
N ASN A 270 3.95 -14.76 13.19
CA ASN A 270 3.32 -16.05 12.86
C ASN A 270 1.98 -16.30 13.59
N ARG A 271 1.56 -15.44 14.52
CA ARG A 271 0.22 -15.55 15.12
C ARG A 271 -0.75 -14.71 14.28
N ARG A 272 -1.76 -15.37 13.70
CA ARG A 272 -2.88 -14.76 12.95
C ARG A 272 -3.60 -13.60 13.69
N GLN A 273 -3.29 -13.39 14.97
CA GLN A 273 -3.90 -12.42 15.89
C GLN A 273 -3.02 -11.18 16.16
N CYS A 274 -1.79 -11.12 15.63
CA CYS A 274 -0.83 -10.03 15.90
C CYS A 274 -1.26 -8.62 15.42
N PRO A 275 -1.93 -8.44 14.27
CA PRO A 275 -2.41 -7.11 13.89
C PRO A 275 -3.47 -6.57 14.87
N HIS A 276 -4.32 -7.45 15.40
CA HIS A 276 -5.38 -7.08 16.33
C HIS A 276 -4.82 -6.64 17.68
N CYS A 277 -3.71 -7.23 18.16
CA CYS A 277 -3.12 -6.82 19.44
C CYS A 277 -2.44 -5.45 19.37
N TYR A 278 -1.79 -5.10 18.25
CA TYR A 278 -1.24 -3.76 18.05
C TYR A 278 -2.33 -2.70 17.88
N CYS A 279 -3.37 -3.00 17.09
CA CYS A 279 -4.52 -2.10 16.96
C CYS A 279 -5.18 -1.83 18.32
N ALA A 280 -5.40 -2.88 19.11
CA ALA A 280 -5.96 -2.75 20.44
C ALA A 280 -5.04 -1.97 21.40
N MET A 281 -3.73 -2.20 21.37
CA MET A 281 -2.76 -1.41 22.14
C MET A 281 -2.85 0.09 21.79
N HIS A 282 -2.80 0.43 20.50
CA HIS A 282 -2.92 1.83 20.05
C HIS A 282 -4.29 2.43 20.37
N GLN A 283 -5.35 1.63 20.34
CA GLN A 283 -6.69 2.07 20.72
C GLN A 283 -6.77 2.36 22.22
N LEU A 284 -6.07 1.61 23.08
CA LEU A 284 -5.94 1.91 24.50
C LEU A 284 -5.11 3.16 24.76
N ASP A 285 -3.97 3.33 24.09
CA ASP A 285 -3.14 4.54 24.18
C ASP A 285 -3.98 5.78 23.82
N ARG A 286 -4.73 5.69 22.72
CA ARG A 286 -5.64 6.75 22.28
C ARG A 286 -6.79 7.01 23.26
N CYS A 287 -7.35 5.97 23.89
CA CYS A 287 -8.36 6.16 24.93
C CYS A 287 -7.78 6.92 26.12
N GLY A 288 -6.53 6.67 26.50
CA GLY A 288 -5.83 7.40 27.56
C GLY A 288 -5.46 8.84 27.20
N GLU A 289 -5.20 9.13 25.92
CA GLU A 289 -4.99 10.51 25.43
C GLU A 289 -6.29 11.33 25.36
N GLU A 290 -7.44 10.67 25.16
CA GLU A 290 -8.76 11.30 25.02
C GLU A 290 -9.54 11.42 26.35
N GLU A 291 -9.05 10.82 27.44
CA GLU A 291 -9.55 10.94 28.83
C GLU A 291 -9.17 12.29 29.48
#